data_AF-B1T2R3-F1
#
_entry.id   AF-B1T2R3-F1
#
_cell.length_a   1.000
_cell.length_b   1.000
_cell.length_c   1.000
_cell.angle_alpha   90.00
_cell.angle_beta   90.00
_cell.angle_gamma   90.00
#
_symmetry.space_group_name_H-M   'P 1'
#
loop_
_entity.id
_entity.type
_entity.pdbx_description
1 polymer ?
#
loop_
_entity_poly.entity_id
_entity_poly.type
_entity_poly.pdbx_seq_one_letter_code
_entity_poly.pdbx_strand_id
1 'polypeptide(L)'
;MSTDHLKRLRDALLPYGLKLLESEWQGWHAQYRFRCGKGHELTRSGSHLFYHLVRCPTCRDEDALRRLDQLARKAGGRCLSDRYVGRTVRYQFVCREGHAFEKSVDSLERGSWCVQCARAEHSKRMANPDGMKRIRAAARSHGGKCLTTTYTKLADRYRFRCAAGHEWETVGLEVVRGAWCRLCSNQGKVQAYRLKDGLARLRRCAKSHGGVCLSTVYEGSKAYYRFRCEAGHEWDMVGARIFRGSWCLECQHEAKRFGIDRMRQLAAERGGRCLSETYRNTTTRLEWECARGHRWWAYPGAIVRGHWCATCGRDAAKLGIDLMRAVAAERGGTCVSKTYLNSSSRLEWECSHGHRWLATPNTIRRGHWCARCYFISITATDKTRRKRRHEPARK
;
A
#
# COMPACT_ATOMS: atom_id res chain seq x y z
N MET A 1 16.96 -41.76 48.22
CA MET A 1 17.39 -41.08 46.97
C MET A 1 17.04 -39.58 46.91
N SER A 2 16.72 -38.91 48.03
CA SER A 2 16.38 -37.46 48.03
C SER A 2 17.55 -36.53 48.39
N THR A 3 18.63 -37.06 48.94
CA THR A 3 19.81 -36.32 49.44
C THR A 3 20.70 -35.74 48.33
N ASP A 4 20.71 -36.36 47.15
CA ASP A 4 21.58 -35.96 46.05
C ASP A 4 21.09 -34.68 45.34
N HIS A 5 19.76 -34.52 45.20
CA HIS A 5 19.20 -33.33 44.56
C HIS A 5 19.35 -32.05 45.38
N LEU A 6 19.25 -32.15 46.71
CA LEU A 6 19.40 -30.99 47.61
C LEU A 6 20.87 -30.57 47.73
N LYS A 7 21.80 -31.54 47.68
CA LYS A 7 23.25 -31.27 47.59
C LYS A 7 23.59 -30.56 46.28
N ARG A 8 23.10 -31.06 45.14
CA ARG A 8 23.27 -30.41 43.83
C ARG A 8 22.68 -29.00 43.79
N LEU A 9 21.56 -28.74 44.47
CA LEU A 9 20.98 -27.40 44.59
C LEU A 9 21.86 -26.48 45.46
N ARG A 10 22.40 -26.97 46.58
CA ARG A 10 23.34 -26.20 47.41
C ARG A 10 24.63 -25.86 46.67
N ASP A 11 25.19 -26.83 45.93
CA ASP A 11 26.39 -26.65 45.10
C ASP A 11 26.17 -25.63 43.97
N ALA A 12 24.97 -25.60 43.37
CA ALA A 12 24.60 -24.60 42.38
C ALA A 12 24.44 -23.18 42.96
N LEU A 13 24.11 -23.05 44.25
CA LEU A 13 23.88 -21.76 44.94
C LEU A 13 25.15 -21.17 45.58
N LEU A 14 26.13 -22.02 45.91
CA LEU A 14 27.42 -21.67 46.52
C LEU A 14 28.21 -20.57 45.77
N PRO A 15 28.39 -20.63 44.44
CA PRO A 15 29.11 -19.59 43.68
C PRO A 15 28.46 -18.20 43.74
N TYR A 16 27.19 -18.13 44.14
CA TYR A 16 26.40 -16.90 44.15
C TYR A 16 26.11 -16.38 45.57
N GLY A 17 26.69 -17.03 46.59
CA GLY A 17 26.57 -16.62 47.99
C GLY A 17 25.14 -16.72 48.53
N LEU A 18 24.35 -17.68 48.04
CA LEU A 18 22.98 -17.95 48.50
C LEU A 18 22.99 -19.21 49.37
N LYS A 19 22.48 -19.12 50.60
CA LYS A 19 22.38 -20.23 51.55
C LYS A 19 20.94 -20.74 51.60
N LEU A 20 20.73 -22.01 51.23
CA LEU A 20 19.44 -22.69 51.36
C LEU A 20 19.09 -22.89 52.85
N LEU A 21 17.85 -22.58 53.24
CA LEU A 21 17.36 -22.68 54.61
C LEU A 21 16.61 -23.99 54.88
N GLU A 22 16.08 -24.68 53.86
CA GLU A 22 15.48 -26.00 54.06
C GLU A 22 16.50 -27.14 54.20
N SER A 23 16.13 -28.11 55.04
CA SER A 23 16.85 -29.36 55.29
C SER A 23 16.35 -30.53 54.43
N GLU A 24 15.14 -30.46 53.86
CA GLU A 24 14.49 -31.57 53.17
C GLU A 24 14.11 -31.24 51.71
N TRP A 25 14.21 -32.24 50.83
CA TRP A 25 13.87 -32.11 49.41
C TRP A 25 12.40 -32.44 49.18
N GLN A 26 11.64 -31.44 48.76
CA GLN A 26 10.19 -31.53 48.50
C GLN A 26 9.84 -31.57 46.99
N GLY A 27 10.84 -31.82 46.12
CA GLY A 27 10.66 -31.87 44.66
C GLY A 27 11.04 -30.58 43.93
N TRP A 28 11.07 -30.62 42.60
CA TRP A 28 11.54 -29.51 41.76
C TRP A 28 10.58 -28.31 41.72
N HIS A 29 9.29 -28.52 41.91
CA HIS A 29 8.29 -27.45 41.89
C HIS A 29 7.98 -26.86 43.28
N ALA A 30 8.52 -27.46 44.34
CA ALA A 30 8.37 -26.97 45.70
C ALA A 30 9.11 -25.65 45.92
N GLN A 31 8.58 -24.82 46.80
CA GLN A 31 9.14 -23.52 47.16
C GLN A 31 10.21 -23.70 48.24
N TYR A 32 11.40 -23.21 47.95
CA TYR A 32 12.54 -23.22 48.86
C TYR A 32 12.94 -21.80 49.25
N ARG A 33 13.22 -21.60 50.54
CA ARG A 33 13.70 -20.36 51.15
C ARG A 33 15.21 -20.35 51.18
N PHE A 34 15.78 -19.22 50.80
CA PHE A 34 17.22 -19.01 50.77
C PHE A 34 17.58 -17.62 51.27
N ARG A 35 18.74 -17.52 51.89
CA ARG A 35 19.30 -16.29 52.42
C ARG A 35 20.54 -15.88 51.62
N CYS A 36 20.55 -14.65 51.12
CA CYS A 36 21.72 -14.06 50.47
C CYS A 36 22.80 -13.68 51.50
N GLY A 37 24.07 -13.58 51.07
CA GLY A 37 25.17 -13.04 51.89
C GLY A 37 24.96 -11.64 52.48
N LYS A 38 24.00 -10.84 51.97
CA LYS A 38 23.56 -9.57 52.58
C LYS A 38 22.38 -9.70 53.56
N GLY A 39 21.93 -10.92 53.87
CA GLY A 39 20.84 -11.18 54.80
C GLY A 39 19.43 -11.22 54.19
N HIS A 40 19.27 -10.97 52.89
CA HIS A 40 17.95 -11.02 52.23
C HIS A 40 17.39 -12.45 52.13
N GLU A 41 16.18 -12.67 52.65
CA GLU A 41 15.45 -13.93 52.53
C GLU A 41 14.50 -13.91 51.32
N LEU A 42 14.52 -14.98 50.55
CA LEU A 42 13.78 -15.10 49.28
C LEU A 42 13.21 -16.51 49.15
N THR A 43 12.09 -16.63 48.43
CA THR A 43 11.41 -17.90 48.19
C THR A 43 11.24 -18.15 46.69
N ARG A 44 11.71 -19.29 46.18
CA ARG A 44 11.61 -19.71 44.76
C ARG A 44 11.50 -21.22 44.61
N SER A 45 11.03 -21.68 43.46
CA SER A 45 10.97 -23.12 43.17
C SER A 45 12.35 -23.71 42.87
N GLY A 46 12.54 -24.99 43.21
CA GLY A 46 13.80 -25.71 42.96
C GLY A 46 14.23 -25.72 41.48
N SER A 47 13.28 -25.85 40.55
CA SER A 47 13.53 -25.80 39.10
C SER A 47 13.99 -24.43 38.62
N HIS A 48 13.43 -23.35 39.18
CA HIS A 48 13.82 -21.98 38.80
C HIS A 48 15.22 -21.63 39.31
N LEU A 49 15.58 -22.10 40.51
CA LEU A 49 16.91 -21.94 41.10
C LEU A 49 17.99 -22.70 40.31
N PHE A 50 17.62 -23.83 39.71
CA PHE A 50 18.55 -24.67 38.95
C PHE A 50 18.73 -24.19 37.49
N TYR A 51 17.69 -23.63 36.86
CA TYR A 51 17.73 -23.27 35.43
C TYR A 51 17.75 -21.77 35.11
N HIS A 52 17.21 -20.86 35.93
CA HIS A 52 16.83 -19.52 35.43
C HIS A 52 17.14 -18.26 36.23
N LEU A 53 17.70 -18.27 37.45
CA LEU A 53 18.21 -17.02 38.03
C LEU A 53 19.13 -17.22 39.21
N VAL A 54 20.31 -16.59 39.16
CA VAL A 54 21.38 -16.85 40.12
C VAL A 54 21.89 -15.63 40.90
N ARG A 55 21.06 -14.59 41.05
CA ARG A 55 21.37 -13.48 41.98
C ARG A 55 20.13 -13.07 42.77
N CYS A 56 20.33 -12.68 44.03
CA CYS A 56 19.30 -12.06 44.87
C CYS A 56 18.70 -10.84 44.17
N PRO A 57 17.37 -10.79 43.87
CA PRO A 57 16.74 -9.66 43.20
C PRO A 57 16.92 -8.35 43.96
N THR A 58 16.76 -8.36 45.29
CA THR A 58 16.96 -7.18 46.14
C THR A 58 18.39 -6.64 46.06
N CYS A 59 19.40 -7.51 46.16
CA CYS A 59 20.79 -7.09 45.99
C CYS A 59 21.08 -6.54 44.59
N ARG A 60 20.50 -7.16 43.56
CA ARG A 60 20.64 -6.71 42.17
C ARG A 60 20.03 -5.32 41.98
N ASP A 61 18.86 -5.09 42.55
CA ASP A 61 18.13 -3.83 42.42
C ASP A 61 18.82 -2.71 43.22
N GLU A 62 19.36 -2.99 44.41
CA GLU A 62 20.24 -2.06 45.14
C GLU A 62 21.55 -1.75 44.38
N ASP A 63 22.20 -2.76 43.81
CA ASP A 63 23.40 -2.57 43.00
C ASP A 63 23.09 -1.70 41.77
N ALA A 64 21.92 -1.91 41.16
CA ALA A 64 21.46 -1.12 40.03
C ALA A 64 21.18 0.33 40.42
N LEU A 65 20.59 0.57 41.60
CA LEU A 65 20.38 1.92 42.13
C LEU A 65 21.71 2.63 42.44
N ARG A 66 22.67 1.94 43.04
CA ARG A 66 24.03 2.48 43.28
C ARG A 66 24.72 2.88 41.98
N ARG A 67 24.63 2.05 40.93
CA ARG A 67 25.16 2.38 39.60
C ARG A 67 24.44 3.58 38.99
N LEU A 68 23.14 3.68 39.17
CA LEU A 68 22.34 4.80 38.68
C LEU A 68 22.76 6.12 39.36
N ASP A 69 22.99 6.11 40.67
CA ASP A 69 23.51 7.30 41.38
C ASP A 69 24.93 7.66 40.94
N GLN A 70 25.81 6.67 40.71
CA GLN A 70 27.15 6.92 40.16
C GLN A 70 27.10 7.57 38.77
N LEU A 71 26.22 7.10 37.88
CA LEU A 71 25.98 7.71 36.57
C LEU A 71 25.48 9.15 36.71
N ALA A 72 24.55 9.40 37.64
CA ALA A 72 24.07 10.74 37.96
C ALA A 72 25.21 11.67 38.43
N ARG A 73 26.08 11.20 39.32
CA ARG A 73 27.24 11.97 39.80
C ARG A 73 28.23 12.29 38.69
N LYS A 74 28.52 11.32 37.83
CA LYS A 74 29.40 11.54 36.66
C LYS A 74 28.82 12.58 35.70
N ALA A 75 27.50 12.63 35.54
CA ALA A 75 26.81 13.62 34.73
C ALA A 75 26.61 14.98 35.45
N GLY A 76 27.07 15.14 36.69
CA GLY A 76 27.00 16.38 37.45
C GLY A 76 25.70 16.57 38.22
N GLY A 77 25.19 15.52 38.88
CA GLY A 77 24.09 15.62 39.85
C GLY A 77 23.90 14.37 40.71
N ARG A 78 22.68 14.12 41.19
CA ARG A 78 22.38 12.98 42.09
C ARG A 78 21.03 12.34 41.80
N CYS A 79 20.89 11.06 42.14
CA CYS A 79 19.62 10.34 42.11
C CYS A 79 18.82 10.61 43.40
N LEU A 80 17.53 10.90 43.27
CA LEU A 80 16.61 11.06 44.41
C LEU A 80 15.75 9.81 44.66
N SER A 81 15.66 8.92 43.68
CA SER A 81 14.89 7.68 43.83
C SER A 81 15.60 6.68 44.75
N ASP A 82 14.81 6.00 45.57
CA ASP A 82 15.23 5.06 46.63
C ASP A 82 15.07 3.59 46.23
N ARG A 83 14.29 3.29 45.18
CA ARG A 83 14.02 1.93 44.71
C ARG A 83 14.24 1.79 43.22
N TYR A 84 14.93 0.72 42.82
CA TYR A 84 15.10 0.33 41.42
C TYR A 84 14.04 -0.68 40.99
N VAL A 85 13.23 -0.33 39.98
CA VAL A 85 12.15 -1.20 39.46
C VAL A 85 12.51 -1.79 38.09
N GLY A 86 13.17 -1.02 37.22
CA GLY A 86 13.55 -1.48 35.89
C GLY A 86 14.08 -0.37 34.98
N ARG A 87 14.77 -0.74 33.89
CA ARG A 87 15.49 0.21 33.03
C ARG A 87 14.61 1.24 32.32
N THR A 88 13.37 0.86 32.02
CA THR A 88 12.38 1.68 31.30
C THR A 88 11.62 2.64 32.23
N VAL A 89 11.71 2.44 33.55
CA VAL A 89 11.05 3.30 34.54
C VAL A 89 11.79 4.63 34.63
N ARG A 90 11.04 5.69 34.93
CA ARG A 90 11.58 7.04 35.11
C ARG A 90 11.99 7.22 36.56
N TYR A 91 13.22 7.69 36.75
CA TYR A 91 13.80 7.99 38.06
C TYR A 91 14.00 9.50 38.19
N GLN A 92 13.93 9.99 39.42
CA GLN A 92 14.09 11.40 39.74
C GLN A 92 15.55 11.74 40.00
N PHE A 93 16.01 12.83 39.38
CA PHE A 93 17.38 13.33 39.48
C PHE A 93 17.38 14.83 39.75
N VAL A 94 18.46 15.30 40.37
CA VAL A 94 18.76 16.73 40.52
C VAL A 94 20.14 17.02 39.96
N CYS A 95 20.28 18.02 39.09
CA CYS A 95 21.60 18.47 38.63
C CYS A 95 22.29 19.41 39.62
N ARG A 96 23.56 19.72 39.38
CA ARG A 96 24.37 20.68 40.17
C ARG A 96 23.74 22.08 40.27
N GLU A 97 23.02 22.50 39.24
CA GLU A 97 22.31 23.79 39.20
C GLU A 97 20.95 23.73 39.93
N GLY A 98 20.60 22.61 40.58
CA GLY A 98 19.38 22.46 41.36
C GLY A 98 18.12 22.07 40.57
N HIS A 99 18.22 21.85 39.25
CA HIS A 99 17.06 21.44 38.46
C HIS A 99 16.67 19.98 38.76
N ALA A 100 15.45 19.77 39.23
CA ALA A 100 14.84 18.45 39.38
C ALA A 100 14.21 17.98 38.05
N PHE A 101 14.48 16.74 37.64
CA PHE A 101 13.92 16.17 36.42
C PHE A 101 13.85 14.64 36.46
N GLU A 102 13.02 14.07 35.58
CA GLU A 102 12.81 12.62 35.50
C GLU A 102 13.34 12.03 34.19
N LYS A 103 14.14 10.96 34.29
CA LYS A 103 14.72 10.25 33.14
C LYS A 103 14.76 8.74 33.36
N SER A 104 14.69 7.99 32.26
CA SER A 104 14.97 6.55 32.28
C SER A 104 16.46 6.26 32.18
N VAL A 105 16.88 5.06 32.58
CA VAL A 105 18.27 4.61 32.50
C VAL A 105 18.78 4.68 31.06
N ASP A 106 17.98 4.18 30.10
CA ASP A 106 18.32 4.19 28.67
C ASP A 106 18.54 5.61 28.12
N SER A 107 17.88 6.62 28.68
CA SER A 107 18.04 8.02 28.23
C SER A 107 19.33 8.63 28.77
N LEU A 108 19.73 8.24 29.98
CA LEU A 108 20.98 8.67 30.61
C LEU A 108 22.19 8.08 29.90
N GLU A 109 22.13 6.80 29.53
CA GLU A 109 23.18 6.13 28.77
C GLU A 109 23.38 6.75 27.37
N ARG A 110 22.30 7.26 26.75
CA ARG A 110 22.36 8.02 25.49
C ARG A 110 22.89 9.46 25.66
N GLY A 111 23.28 9.87 26.86
CA GLY A 111 23.87 11.19 27.14
C GLY A 111 22.85 12.30 27.42
N SER A 112 21.56 11.99 27.59
CA SER A 112 20.55 12.99 27.93
C SER A 112 20.43 13.16 29.45
N TRP A 113 21.16 14.11 30.02
CA TRP A 113 21.10 14.49 31.44
C TRP A 113 20.01 15.56 31.72
N CYS A 114 20.41 16.80 32.02
CA CYS A 114 19.51 17.90 32.34
C CYS A 114 19.16 18.73 31.10
N VAL A 115 17.88 18.75 30.72
CA VAL A 115 17.40 19.51 29.54
C VAL A 115 17.58 21.01 29.73
N GLN A 116 17.40 21.53 30.95
CA GLN A 116 17.53 22.96 31.22
C GLN A 116 19.00 23.42 31.11
N CYS A 117 19.94 22.70 31.71
CA CYS A 117 21.37 22.96 31.54
C CYS A 117 21.80 22.82 30.08
N ALA A 118 21.35 21.78 29.37
CA ALA A 118 21.66 21.60 27.96
C ALA A 118 21.10 22.75 27.09
N ARG A 119 19.91 23.26 27.38
CA ARG A 119 19.33 24.44 26.70
C ARG A 119 20.12 25.71 26.99
N ALA A 120 20.54 25.92 28.24
CA ALA A 120 21.35 27.07 28.63
C ALA A 120 22.73 27.05 27.93
N GLU A 121 23.39 25.90 27.91
CA GLU A 121 24.66 25.73 27.20
C GLU A 121 24.50 25.91 25.68
N HIS A 122 23.43 25.35 25.10
CA HIS A 122 23.10 25.55 23.70
C HIS A 122 22.86 27.03 23.38
N SER A 123 22.13 27.75 24.22
CA SER A 123 21.88 29.19 24.07
C SER A 123 23.19 29.99 24.09
N LYS A 124 24.08 29.72 25.06
CA LYS A 124 25.43 30.34 25.13
C LYS A 124 26.23 30.08 23.86
N ARG A 125 26.21 28.85 23.36
CA ARG A 125 26.90 28.47 22.10
C ARG A 125 26.34 29.20 20.88
N MET A 126 25.02 29.41 20.83
CA MET A 126 24.35 30.13 19.74
C MET A 126 24.57 31.64 19.79
N ALA A 127 24.78 32.19 20.99
CA ALA A 127 25.10 33.60 21.20
C ALA A 127 26.62 33.91 21.15
N ASN A 128 27.45 32.94 20.76
CA ASN A 128 28.91 33.14 20.72
C ASN A 128 29.26 34.33 19.79
N PRO A 129 30.02 35.33 20.27
CA PRO A 129 30.43 36.52 19.49
C PRO A 129 31.18 36.19 18.20
N ASP A 130 31.90 35.06 18.15
CA ASP A 130 32.61 34.61 16.94
C ASP A 130 31.69 33.97 15.89
N GLY A 131 30.39 33.88 16.15
CA GLY A 131 29.42 33.34 15.21
C GLY A 131 29.43 34.06 13.86
N MET A 132 29.59 35.39 13.85
CA MET A 132 29.65 36.17 12.61
C MET A 132 30.89 35.84 11.78
N LYS A 133 32.05 35.62 12.43
CA LYS A 133 33.29 35.21 11.74
C LYS A 133 33.10 33.85 11.07
N ARG A 134 32.45 32.90 11.77
CA ARG A 134 32.15 31.56 11.23
C ARG A 134 31.20 31.61 10.03
N ILE A 135 30.12 32.39 10.12
CA ILE A 135 29.18 32.58 9.01
C ILE A 135 29.89 33.20 7.79
N ARG A 136 30.71 34.24 8.00
CA ARG A 136 31.47 34.89 6.90
C ARG A 136 32.56 33.98 6.32
N ALA A 137 33.20 33.14 7.14
CA ALA A 137 34.18 32.15 6.66
C ALA A 137 33.51 31.09 5.79
N ALA A 138 32.38 30.52 6.25
CA ALA A 138 31.59 29.56 5.49
C ALA A 138 31.03 30.18 4.19
N ALA A 139 30.60 31.44 4.22
CA ALA A 139 30.18 32.14 3.02
C ALA A 139 31.29 32.24 1.96
N ARG A 140 32.51 32.58 2.41
CA ARG A 140 33.69 32.67 1.53
C ARG A 140 34.12 31.32 0.98
N SER A 141 34.08 30.25 1.78
CA SER A 141 34.44 28.90 1.31
C SER A 141 33.52 28.40 0.20
N HIS A 142 32.26 28.85 0.18
CA HIS A 142 31.32 28.56 -0.90
C HIS A 142 31.30 29.61 -2.02
N GLY A 143 32.31 30.49 -2.07
CA GLY A 143 32.46 31.48 -3.15
C GLY A 143 31.43 32.60 -3.13
N GLY A 144 30.85 32.93 -1.98
CA GLY A 144 29.94 34.08 -1.88
C GLY A 144 30.14 34.91 -0.61
N LYS A 145 29.15 35.75 -0.32
CA LYS A 145 29.26 36.80 0.71
C LYS A 145 27.99 36.85 1.56
N CYS A 146 28.16 37.16 2.85
CA CYS A 146 27.07 37.55 3.73
C CYS A 146 26.83 39.05 3.56
N LEU A 147 25.59 39.46 3.26
CA LEU A 147 25.19 40.85 3.07
C LEU A 147 24.80 41.52 4.39
N THR A 148 24.34 40.74 5.37
CA THR A 148 23.98 41.26 6.69
C THR A 148 25.24 41.65 7.46
N THR A 149 25.23 42.83 8.08
CA THR A 149 26.35 43.39 8.86
C THR A 149 26.22 43.12 10.35
N THR A 150 24.98 43.11 10.86
CA THR A 150 24.64 42.85 12.26
C THR A 150 24.59 41.36 12.57
N TYR A 151 25.05 40.98 13.76
CA TYR A 151 24.98 39.62 14.28
C TYR A 151 24.21 39.60 15.59
N THR A 152 23.24 38.72 15.69
CA THR A 152 22.43 38.52 16.89
C THR A 152 22.72 37.15 17.48
N LYS A 153 22.31 36.07 16.80
CA LYS A 153 22.59 34.68 17.18
C LYS A 153 22.79 33.82 15.94
N LEU A 154 23.53 32.73 16.07
CA LEU A 154 23.78 31.81 14.96
C LEU A 154 22.51 31.12 14.42
N ALA A 155 21.47 31.03 15.24
CA ALA A 155 20.15 30.49 14.88
C ALA A 155 19.25 31.49 14.13
N ASP A 156 19.67 32.75 14.02
CA ASP A 156 18.91 33.76 13.30
C ASP A 156 19.19 33.71 11.80
N ARG A 157 18.37 34.44 11.05
CA ARG A 157 18.40 34.46 9.60
C ARG A 157 19.26 35.61 9.09
N TYR A 158 20.10 35.30 8.10
CA TYR A 158 21.04 36.23 7.49
C TYR A 158 20.88 36.19 5.97
N ARG A 159 21.16 37.31 5.31
CA ARG A 159 21.08 37.44 3.85
C ARG A 159 22.44 37.13 3.24
N PHE A 160 22.44 36.27 2.22
CA PHE A 160 23.64 35.80 1.51
C PHE A 160 23.52 36.04 0.02
N ARG A 161 24.66 36.17 -0.66
CA ARG A 161 24.78 36.22 -2.12
C ARG A 161 25.84 35.21 -2.58
N CYS A 162 25.51 34.34 -3.53
CA CYS A 162 26.49 33.40 -4.12
C CYS A 162 27.27 34.02 -5.29
N ALA A 163 28.29 33.30 -5.79
CA ALA A 163 29.07 33.70 -6.98
C ALA A 163 28.20 33.94 -8.23
N ALA A 164 27.13 33.16 -8.42
CA ALA A 164 26.20 33.31 -9.53
C ALA A 164 25.20 34.47 -9.36
N GLY A 165 25.33 35.28 -8.30
CA GLY A 165 24.48 36.44 -8.05
C GLY A 165 23.15 36.15 -7.36
N HIS A 166 22.82 34.88 -7.04
CA HIS A 166 21.60 34.56 -6.32
C HIS A 166 21.66 35.09 -4.89
N GLU A 167 20.60 35.77 -4.47
CA GLU A 167 20.43 36.23 -3.09
C GLU A 167 19.35 35.44 -2.38
N TRP A 168 19.61 35.06 -1.13
CA TRP A 168 18.63 34.38 -0.29
C TRP A 168 18.87 34.66 1.17
N GLU A 169 17.86 34.35 1.98
CA GLU A 169 17.93 34.47 3.42
C GLU A 169 17.83 33.07 4.06
N THR A 170 18.77 32.73 4.92
CA THR A 170 18.74 31.47 5.67
C THR A 170 19.40 31.58 7.03
N VAL A 171 19.23 30.54 7.86
CA VAL A 171 19.80 30.47 9.20
C VAL A 171 21.32 30.35 9.13
N GLY A 172 22.04 31.15 9.94
CA GLY A 172 23.50 31.16 9.96
C GLY A 172 24.13 29.79 10.26
N LEU A 173 23.50 29.02 11.15
CA LEU A 173 23.91 27.64 11.47
C LEU A 173 23.88 26.70 10.26
N GLU A 174 22.91 26.85 9.35
CA GLU A 174 22.81 25.99 8.16
C GLU A 174 23.97 26.24 7.20
N VAL A 175 24.35 27.51 7.02
CA VAL A 175 25.51 27.90 6.23
C VAL A 175 26.80 27.33 6.81
N VAL A 176 26.97 27.41 8.13
CA VAL A 176 28.14 26.84 8.80
C VAL A 176 28.18 25.30 8.71
N ARG A 177 27.02 24.64 8.59
CA ARG A 177 26.92 23.18 8.36
C ARG A 177 27.16 22.78 6.89
N GLY A 178 27.28 23.74 5.98
CA GLY A 178 27.57 23.51 4.56
C GLY A 178 26.38 23.66 3.60
N ALA A 179 25.22 24.11 4.09
CA ALA A 179 24.09 24.43 3.21
C ALA A 179 24.25 25.85 2.64
N TRP A 180 24.36 25.97 1.31
CA TRP A 180 24.62 27.24 0.64
C TRP A 180 23.48 27.69 -0.28
N CYS A 181 23.70 27.76 -1.59
CA CYS A 181 22.70 28.20 -2.56
C CYS A 181 21.91 27.01 -3.11
N ARG A 182 20.60 26.98 -2.86
CA ARG A 182 19.70 25.94 -3.38
C ARG A 182 19.64 25.93 -4.90
N LEU A 183 19.64 27.11 -5.54
CA LEU A 183 19.58 27.24 -7.00
C LEU A 183 20.83 26.65 -7.65
N CYS A 184 22.03 27.01 -7.17
CA CYS A 184 23.28 26.46 -7.68
C CYS A 184 23.40 24.95 -7.40
N SER A 185 23.00 24.49 -6.21
CA SER A 185 23.00 23.06 -5.88
C SER A 185 22.06 22.25 -6.79
N ASN A 186 20.86 22.78 -7.06
CA ASN A 186 19.89 22.15 -7.95
C ASN A 186 20.38 22.16 -9.40
N GLN A 187 20.99 23.25 -9.89
CA GLN A 187 21.60 23.29 -11.21
C GLN A 187 22.70 22.24 -11.36
N GLY A 188 23.60 22.11 -10.36
CA GLY A 188 24.63 21.07 -10.36
C GLY A 188 24.04 19.65 -10.38
N LYS A 189 22.97 19.39 -9.63
CA LYS A 189 22.24 18.12 -9.67
C LYS A 189 21.61 17.86 -11.03
N VAL A 190 20.93 18.85 -11.63
CA VAL A 190 20.31 18.71 -12.96
C VAL A 190 21.36 18.38 -14.01
N GLN A 191 22.51 19.05 -13.98
CA GLN A 191 23.63 18.74 -14.87
C GLN A 191 24.20 17.33 -14.62
N ALA A 192 24.36 16.90 -13.37
CA ALA A 192 24.82 15.55 -13.03
C ALA A 192 23.82 14.45 -13.45
N TYR A 193 22.51 14.73 -13.40
CA TYR A 193 21.46 13.81 -13.86
C TYR A 193 21.34 13.73 -15.38
N ARG A 194 21.93 14.67 -16.14
CA ARG A 194 21.98 14.54 -17.60
C ARG A 194 22.87 13.35 -17.94
N LEU A 195 22.28 12.33 -18.58
CA LEU A 195 23.05 11.26 -19.19
C LEU A 195 24.03 11.88 -20.18
N LYS A 196 25.34 11.67 -19.95
CA LYS A 196 26.39 12.15 -20.86
C LYS A 196 26.15 11.70 -22.30
N ASP A 197 25.60 10.49 -22.48
CA ASP A 197 25.25 9.90 -23.78
C ASP A 197 23.75 10.00 -24.15
N GLY A 198 23.01 10.93 -23.55
CA GLY A 198 21.56 11.05 -23.75
C GLY A 198 21.14 11.23 -25.22
N LEU A 199 21.87 12.07 -25.97
CA LEU A 199 21.60 12.29 -27.40
C LEU A 199 21.91 11.06 -28.25
N ALA A 200 23.06 10.41 -28.00
CA ALA A 200 23.45 9.20 -28.70
C ALA A 200 22.43 8.07 -28.50
N ARG A 201 21.88 7.97 -27.29
CA ARG A 201 20.80 7.04 -26.97
C ARG A 201 19.51 7.35 -27.73
N LEU A 202 19.09 8.62 -27.79
CA LEU A 202 17.89 9.02 -28.57
C LEU A 202 18.06 8.70 -30.06
N ARG A 203 19.24 8.98 -30.63
CA ARG A 203 19.57 8.64 -32.02
C ARG A 203 19.54 7.14 -32.27
N ARG A 204 20.02 6.32 -31.33
CA ARG A 204 19.97 4.86 -31.43
C ARG A 204 18.53 4.34 -31.41
N CYS A 205 17.69 4.84 -30.50
CA CYS A 205 16.26 4.52 -30.48
C CYS A 205 15.56 4.93 -31.77
N ALA A 206 15.93 6.08 -32.34
CA ALA A 206 15.39 6.50 -33.63
C ALA A 206 15.75 5.54 -34.75
N LYS A 207 17.03 5.18 -34.83
CA LYS A 207 17.55 4.26 -35.84
C LYS A 207 16.94 2.86 -35.71
N SER A 208 16.71 2.35 -34.49
CA SER A 208 16.07 1.04 -34.30
C SER A 208 14.62 0.98 -34.77
N HIS A 209 13.95 2.12 -34.91
CA HIS A 209 12.59 2.23 -35.42
C HIS A 209 12.55 2.79 -36.87
N GLY A 210 13.66 2.72 -37.61
CA GLY A 210 13.72 3.15 -39.01
C GLY A 210 13.63 4.67 -39.22
N GLY A 211 13.81 5.48 -38.17
CA GLY A 211 13.72 6.93 -38.28
C GLY A 211 14.94 7.68 -37.76
N VAL A 212 14.81 9.00 -37.69
CA VAL A 212 15.90 9.93 -37.31
C VAL A 212 15.46 10.88 -36.21
N CYS A 213 16.40 11.23 -35.33
CA CYS A 213 16.23 12.33 -34.38
C CYS A 213 16.81 13.60 -35.01
N LEU A 214 15.98 14.63 -35.16
CA LEU A 214 16.36 15.92 -35.76
C LEU A 214 17.00 16.86 -34.73
N SER A 215 16.83 16.60 -33.43
CA SER A 215 17.41 17.43 -32.37
C SER A 215 18.93 17.24 -32.25
N THR A 216 19.64 18.33 -32.02
CA THR A 216 21.11 18.38 -31.92
C THR A 216 21.65 18.48 -30.49
N VAL A 217 20.81 18.88 -29.53
CA VAL A 217 21.19 19.08 -28.13
C VAL A 217 20.35 18.18 -27.22
N TYR A 218 20.96 17.63 -26.16
CA TYR A 218 20.25 16.88 -25.13
C TYR A 218 20.06 17.73 -23.86
N GLU A 219 18.82 18.14 -23.62
CA GLU A 219 18.47 18.99 -22.48
C GLU A 219 18.05 18.18 -21.24
N GLY A 220 17.76 16.89 -21.42
CA GLY A 220 17.35 15.94 -20.39
C GLY A 220 16.26 14.97 -20.84
N SER A 221 15.99 13.93 -20.05
CA SER A 221 15.02 12.89 -20.44
C SER A 221 13.57 13.38 -20.52
N LYS A 222 13.23 14.48 -19.82
CA LYS A 222 11.89 15.08 -19.82
C LYS A 222 11.70 16.17 -20.88
N ALA A 223 12.75 16.55 -21.61
CA ALA A 223 12.65 17.53 -22.69
C ALA A 223 12.00 16.91 -23.94
N TYR A 224 11.44 17.78 -24.77
CA TYR A 224 10.87 17.42 -26.07
C TYR A 224 11.97 17.40 -27.13
N TYR A 225 11.90 16.40 -27.99
CA TYR A 225 12.81 16.23 -29.12
C TYR A 225 12.00 15.96 -30.37
N ARG A 226 12.49 16.51 -31.48
CA ARG A 226 11.92 16.37 -32.81
C ARG A 226 12.43 15.08 -33.46
N PHE A 227 11.52 14.26 -33.97
CA PHE A 227 11.80 13.00 -34.67
C PHE A 227 11.11 12.95 -36.02
N ARG A 228 11.64 12.12 -36.92
CA ARG A 228 11.04 11.78 -38.21
C ARG A 228 11.08 10.27 -38.42
N CYS A 229 9.95 9.65 -38.77
CA CYS A 229 9.91 8.21 -39.10
C CYS A 229 10.23 7.95 -40.57
N GLU A 230 10.35 6.68 -40.93
CA GLU A 230 10.57 6.22 -42.31
C GLU A 230 9.45 6.66 -43.27
N ALA A 231 8.20 6.64 -42.80
CA ALA A 231 7.03 7.10 -43.57
C ALA A 231 6.96 8.64 -43.73
N GLY A 232 7.94 9.38 -43.20
CA GLY A 232 8.03 10.84 -43.36
C GLY A 232 7.28 11.66 -42.31
N HIS A 233 6.58 11.05 -41.36
CA HIS A 233 5.90 11.78 -40.28
C HIS A 233 6.93 12.45 -39.36
N GLU A 234 6.74 13.75 -39.08
CA GLU A 234 7.57 14.52 -38.15
C GLU A 234 6.79 14.90 -36.90
N TRP A 235 7.33 14.62 -35.72
CA TRP A 235 6.66 14.93 -34.46
C TRP A 235 7.63 15.27 -33.33
N ASP A 236 7.10 15.93 -32.30
CA ASP A 236 7.81 16.23 -31.07
C ASP A 236 7.38 15.28 -29.96
N MET A 237 8.36 14.69 -29.26
CA MET A 237 8.09 13.78 -28.15
C MET A 237 9.11 13.90 -27.03
N VAL A 238 8.64 13.65 -25.81
CA VAL A 238 9.49 13.57 -24.63
C VAL A 238 10.48 12.40 -24.75
N GLY A 239 11.77 12.66 -24.56
CA GLY A 239 12.83 11.65 -24.72
C GLY A 239 12.63 10.38 -23.87
N ALA A 240 12.09 10.53 -22.66
CA ALA A 240 11.75 9.41 -21.78
C ALA A 240 10.69 8.46 -22.36
N ARG A 241 9.78 8.94 -23.21
CA ARG A 241 8.79 8.07 -23.89
C ARG A 241 9.44 7.29 -25.03
N ILE A 242 10.35 7.91 -25.76
CA ILE A 242 11.16 7.24 -26.78
C ILE A 242 12.01 6.13 -26.15
N PHE A 243 12.64 6.39 -25.01
CA PHE A 243 13.37 5.36 -24.27
C PHE A 243 12.51 4.19 -23.77
N ARG A 244 11.19 4.38 -23.63
CA ARG A 244 10.23 3.33 -23.27
C ARG A 244 9.63 2.60 -24.48
N GLY A 245 10.05 2.94 -25.70
CA GLY A 245 9.60 2.29 -26.94
C GLY A 245 8.39 2.94 -27.62
N SER A 246 7.97 4.14 -27.21
CA SER A 246 7.01 4.91 -28.01
C SER A 246 7.74 5.52 -29.22
N TRP A 247 7.14 5.45 -30.40
CA TRP A 247 7.74 5.97 -31.63
C TRP A 247 6.78 6.90 -32.40
N CYS A 248 6.27 6.47 -33.56
CA CYS A 248 5.34 7.25 -34.38
C CYS A 248 3.89 6.86 -34.07
N LEU A 249 3.09 7.81 -33.56
CA LEU A 249 1.67 7.60 -33.27
C LEU A 249 0.84 7.44 -34.54
N GLU A 250 1.20 8.14 -35.62
CA GLU A 250 0.51 8.04 -36.91
C GLU A 250 0.66 6.64 -37.49
N CYS A 251 1.89 6.12 -37.59
CA CYS A 251 2.12 4.74 -38.03
C CYS A 251 1.46 3.72 -37.08
N GLN A 252 1.42 3.98 -35.77
CA GLN A 252 0.73 3.10 -34.82
C GLN A 252 -0.80 3.11 -35.03
N HIS A 253 -1.38 4.26 -35.38
CA HIS A 253 -2.80 4.37 -35.68
C HIS A 253 -3.15 3.74 -37.02
N GLU A 254 -2.31 3.91 -38.04
CA GLU A 254 -2.45 3.24 -39.33
C GLU A 254 -2.43 1.72 -39.19
N ALA A 255 -1.47 1.18 -38.42
CA ALA A 255 -1.40 -0.25 -38.13
C ALA A 255 -2.61 -0.78 -37.32
N LYS A 256 -3.29 0.09 -36.57
CA LYS A 256 -4.48 -0.23 -35.76
C LYS A 256 -5.80 0.03 -36.46
N ARG A 257 -5.82 0.62 -37.67
CA ARG A 257 -7.04 0.65 -38.48
C ARG A 257 -7.35 -0.79 -38.87
N PHE A 258 -8.33 -1.41 -38.19
CA PHE A 258 -8.98 -2.60 -38.73
C PHE A 258 -9.48 -2.22 -40.12
N GLY A 259 -8.79 -2.65 -41.17
CA GLY A 259 -9.14 -2.29 -42.54
C GLY A 259 -10.60 -2.65 -42.82
N ILE A 260 -11.21 -1.96 -43.80
CA ILE A 260 -12.57 -2.31 -44.27
C ILE A 260 -12.67 -3.80 -44.62
N ASP A 261 -11.56 -4.44 -45.00
CA ASP A 261 -11.44 -5.87 -45.26
C ASP A 261 -11.78 -6.74 -44.06
N ARG A 262 -11.34 -6.35 -42.85
CA ARG A 262 -11.70 -7.09 -41.62
C ARG A 262 -13.20 -6.97 -41.34
N MET A 263 -13.80 -5.82 -41.66
CA MET A 263 -15.25 -5.61 -41.50
C MET A 263 -16.05 -6.43 -42.52
N ARG A 264 -15.56 -6.54 -43.75
CA ARG A 264 -16.14 -7.41 -44.79
C ARG A 264 -16.05 -8.89 -44.41
N GLN A 265 -14.91 -9.34 -43.89
CA GLN A 265 -14.73 -10.71 -43.40
C GLN A 265 -15.71 -11.02 -42.26
N LEU A 266 -15.84 -10.12 -41.28
CA LEU A 266 -16.77 -10.28 -40.17
C LEU A 266 -18.25 -10.31 -40.61
N ALA A 267 -18.58 -9.59 -41.70
CA ALA A 267 -19.91 -9.68 -42.29
C ALA A 267 -20.14 -11.06 -42.93
N ALA A 268 -19.15 -11.55 -43.69
CA ALA A 268 -19.21 -12.84 -44.37
C ALA A 268 -19.33 -14.01 -43.37
N GLU A 269 -18.57 -14.00 -42.28
CA GLU A 269 -18.66 -14.99 -41.19
C GLU A 269 -20.08 -15.11 -40.59
N ARG A 270 -20.86 -14.03 -40.63
CA ARG A 270 -22.25 -13.98 -40.14
C ARG A 270 -23.30 -14.11 -41.24
N GLY A 271 -22.88 -14.52 -42.43
CA GLY A 271 -23.75 -14.69 -43.61
C GLY A 271 -24.32 -13.38 -44.14
N GLY A 272 -23.70 -12.24 -43.84
CA GLY A 272 -24.11 -10.92 -44.33
C GLY A 272 -23.04 -10.23 -45.16
N ARG A 273 -23.29 -8.96 -45.51
CA ARG A 273 -22.40 -8.12 -46.32
C ARG A 273 -22.22 -6.76 -45.65
N CYS A 274 -21.02 -6.20 -45.74
CA CYS A 274 -20.76 -4.80 -45.41
C CYS A 274 -20.83 -4.01 -46.72
N LEU A 275 -21.77 -3.07 -46.82
CA LEU A 275 -22.03 -2.30 -48.05
C LEU A 275 -21.18 -1.03 -48.14
N SER A 276 -20.56 -0.60 -47.04
CA SER A 276 -19.69 0.57 -47.04
C SER A 276 -18.34 0.30 -47.70
N GLU A 277 -17.89 1.24 -48.54
CA GLU A 277 -16.62 1.14 -49.26
C GLU A 277 -15.42 1.65 -48.46
N THR A 278 -15.63 2.59 -47.52
CA THR A 278 -14.55 3.23 -46.77
C THR A 278 -14.72 3.10 -45.25
N TYR A 279 -13.63 2.76 -44.56
CA TYR A 279 -13.54 2.77 -43.10
C TYR A 279 -12.61 3.90 -42.64
N ARG A 280 -13.19 5.00 -42.16
CA ARG A 280 -12.41 6.17 -41.71
C ARG A 280 -11.89 6.02 -40.28
N ASN A 281 -12.74 5.55 -39.37
CA ASN A 281 -12.42 5.37 -37.95
C ASN A 281 -13.49 4.50 -37.23
N THR A 282 -13.26 4.21 -35.95
CA THR A 282 -14.17 3.43 -35.07
C THR A 282 -15.49 4.13 -34.76
N THR A 283 -15.59 5.44 -34.99
CA THR A 283 -16.76 6.28 -34.71
C THR A 283 -17.60 6.57 -35.96
N THR A 284 -17.23 6.07 -37.13
CA THR A 284 -18.04 6.16 -38.35
C THR A 284 -18.94 4.93 -38.45
N ARG A 285 -20.23 5.14 -38.68
CA ARG A 285 -21.18 4.04 -38.91
C ARG A 285 -20.94 3.45 -40.30
N LEU A 286 -20.90 2.12 -40.38
CA LEU A 286 -20.91 1.40 -41.65
C LEU A 286 -22.32 0.86 -41.91
N GLU A 287 -22.64 0.67 -43.17
CA GLU A 287 -23.87 0.02 -43.64
C GLU A 287 -23.64 -1.49 -43.79
N TRP A 288 -24.60 -2.26 -43.28
CA TRP A 288 -24.55 -3.72 -43.22
C TRP A 288 -25.84 -4.31 -43.77
N GLU A 289 -25.74 -5.51 -44.32
CA GLU A 289 -26.83 -6.34 -44.81
C GLU A 289 -26.71 -7.75 -44.21
N CYS A 290 -27.80 -8.36 -43.75
CA CYS A 290 -27.78 -9.75 -43.25
C CYS A 290 -28.19 -10.76 -44.31
N ALA A 291 -28.03 -12.06 -44.03
CA ALA A 291 -28.46 -13.15 -44.91
C ALA A 291 -29.94 -13.06 -45.35
N ARG A 292 -30.79 -12.40 -44.55
CA ARG A 292 -32.22 -12.21 -44.82
C ARG A 292 -32.53 -10.88 -45.53
N GLY A 293 -31.52 -10.16 -46.02
CA GLY A 293 -31.68 -8.92 -46.79
C GLY A 293 -31.99 -7.67 -45.96
N HIS A 294 -31.95 -7.72 -44.62
CA HIS A 294 -32.17 -6.53 -43.81
C HIS A 294 -30.94 -5.62 -43.85
N ARG A 295 -31.14 -4.34 -44.14
CA ARG A 295 -30.09 -3.32 -44.15
C ARG A 295 -30.14 -2.44 -42.89
N TRP A 296 -28.98 -2.15 -42.30
CA TRP A 296 -28.90 -1.24 -41.14
C TRP A 296 -27.54 -0.55 -41.01
N TRP A 297 -27.53 0.55 -40.27
CA TRP A 297 -26.32 1.31 -39.94
C TRP A 297 -25.81 0.94 -38.54
N ALA A 298 -24.54 0.57 -38.41
CA ALA A 298 -23.94 0.23 -37.13
C ALA A 298 -22.48 0.66 -37.02
N TYR A 299 -22.07 1.02 -35.80
CA TYR A 299 -20.66 1.25 -35.48
C TYR A 299 -19.88 -0.08 -35.57
N PRO A 300 -18.70 -0.10 -36.19
CA PRO A 300 -17.87 -1.31 -36.29
C PRO A 300 -17.55 -1.94 -34.94
N GLY A 301 -17.33 -1.14 -33.90
CA GLY A 301 -17.14 -1.63 -32.54
C GLY A 301 -18.35 -2.36 -31.94
N ALA A 302 -19.57 -2.15 -32.44
CA ALA A 302 -20.76 -2.89 -32.02
C ALA A 302 -20.81 -4.27 -32.69
N ILE A 303 -20.45 -4.36 -33.96
CA ILE A 303 -20.40 -5.63 -34.71
C ILE A 303 -19.28 -6.53 -34.18
N VAL A 304 -18.11 -5.97 -33.89
CA VAL A 304 -17.00 -6.71 -33.25
C VAL A 304 -17.41 -7.27 -31.88
N ARG A 305 -18.21 -6.52 -31.10
CA ARG A 305 -18.75 -6.98 -29.80
C ARG A 305 -19.87 -8.02 -29.90
N GLY A 306 -20.33 -8.37 -31.11
CA GLY A 306 -21.33 -9.42 -31.32
C GLY A 306 -22.75 -8.93 -31.59
N HIS A 307 -23.00 -7.63 -31.67
CA HIS A 307 -24.30 -7.12 -32.08
C HIS A 307 -24.50 -7.30 -33.59
N TRP A 308 -25.67 -7.77 -34.02
CA TRP A 308 -26.00 -8.03 -35.43
C TRP A 308 -27.39 -7.46 -35.77
N CYS A 309 -28.05 -8.00 -36.80
CA CYS A 309 -29.35 -7.55 -37.27
C CYS A 309 -30.43 -7.63 -36.17
N ALA A 310 -30.94 -6.46 -35.75
CA ALA A 310 -31.96 -6.34 -34.72
C ALA A 310 -33.32 -6.97 -35.11
N THR A 311 -33.70 -6.91 -36.39
CA THR A 311 -34.89 -7.60 -36.89
C THR A 311 -34.72 -9.10 -36.78
N CYS A 312 -33.52 -9.62 -37.11
CA CYS A 312 -33.27 -11.04 -36.97
C CYS A 312 -33.26 -11.52 -35.52
N GLY A 313 -32.72 -10.72 -34.60
CA GLY A 313 -32.77 -11.01 -33.17
C GLY A 313 -34.20 -11.03 -32.62
N ARG A 314 -35.09 -10.15 -33.10
CA ARG A 314 -36.50 -10.12 -32.69
C ARG A 314 -37.27 -11.36 -33.13
N ASP A 315 -37.05 -11.83 -34.35
CA ASP A 315 -37.72 -13.06 -34.85
C ASP A 315 -37.25 -14.31 -34.09
N ALA A 316 -35.95 -14.38 -33.76
CA ALA A 316 -35.42 -15.46 -32.93
C ALA A 316 -36.03 -15.44 -31.51
N ALA A 317 -36.35 -14.26 -30.96
CA ALA A 317 -37.03 -14.13 -29.68
C ALA A 317 -38.49 -14.66 -29.73
N LYS A 318 -39.19 -14.54 -30.87
CA LYS A 318 -40.54 -15.12 -31.05
C LYS A 318 -40.52 -16.65 -31.03
N LEU A 319 -39.56 -17.32 -31.69
CA LEU A 319 -39.40 -18.78 -31.56
C LEU A 319 -39.18 -19.21 -30.09
N GLY A 320 -38.62 -18.33 -29.26
CA GLY A 320 -38.43 -18.57 -27.83
C GLY A 320 -39.73 -18.74 -27.04
N ILE A 321 -40.81 -18.00 -27.34
CA ILE A 321 -42.08 -18.13 -26.59
C ILE A 321 -42.80 -19.44 -26.92
N ASP A 322 -42.75 -19.88 -28.18
CA ASP A 322 -43.41 -21.12 -28.61
C ASP A 322 -42.72 -22.34 -27.97
N LEU A 323 -41.39 -22.33 -27.89
CA LEU A 323 -40.65 -23.34 -27.14
C LEU A 323 -41.03 -23.36 -25.65
N MET A 324 -41.25 -22.20 -25.02
CA MET A 324 -41.65 -22.14 -23.60
C MET A 324 -43.08 -22.66 -23.38
N ARG A 325 -43.98 -22.46 -24.36
CA ARG A 325 -45.32 -23.05 -24.32
C ARG A 325 -45.28 -24.56 -24.44
N ALA A 326 -44.44 -25.11 -25.31
CA ALA A 326 -44.27 -26.56 -25.44
C ALA A 326 -43.74 -27.19 -24.14
N VAL A 327 -42.70 -26.59 -23.53
CA VAL A 327 -42.18 -27.04 -22.22
C VAL A 327 -43.23 -26.97 -21.11
N ALA A 328 -44.12 -25.98 -21.16
CA ALA A 328 -45.21 -25.89 -20.19
C ALA A 328 -46.22 -27.02 -20.37
N ALA A 329 -46.62 -27.29 -21.62
CA ALA A 329 -47.58 -28.34 -21.96
C ALA A 329 -47.07 -29.72 -21.55
N GLU A 330 -45.79 -30.03 -21.80
CA GLU A 330 -45.15 -31.30 -21.41
C GLU A 330 -45.21 -31.55 -19.90
N ARG A 331 -45.20 -30.49 -19.09
CA ARG A 331 -45.26 -30.56 -17.62
C ARG A 331 -46.66 -30.37 -17.05
N GLY A 332 -47.68 -30.50 -17.90
CA GLY A 332 -49.09 -30.39 -17.52
C GLY A 332 -49.51 -28.98 -17.08
N GLY A 333 -48.87 -27.93 -17.60
CA GLY A 333 -49.28 -26.54 -17.32
C GLY A 333 -49.26 -25.65 -18.56
N THR A 334 -49.41 -24.35 -18.36
CA THR A 334 -49.46 -23.36 -19.44
C THR A 334 -48.54 -22.18 -19.15
N CYS A 335 -47.88 -21.66 -20.20
CA CYS A 335 -47.16 -20.39 -20.14
C CYS A 335 -48.15 -19.26 -20.46
N VAL A 336 -48.48 -18.44 -19.46
CA VAL A 336 -49.49 -17.37 -19.56
C VAL A 336 -48.94 -16.14 -20.29
N SER A 337 -47.64 -15.88 -20.17
CA SER A 337 -47.01 -14.76 -20.84
C SER A 337 -47.07 -14.87 -22.37
N LYS A 338 -47.43 -13.75 -23.02
CA LYS A 338 -47.55 -13.65 -24.49
C LYS A 338 -46.23 -13.26 -25.19
N THR A 339 -45.29 -12.67 -24.45
CA THR A 339 -44.04 -12.12 -24.99
C THR A 339 -42.82 -12.75 -24.32
N TYR A 340 -41.81 -13.10 -25.13
CA TYR A 340 -40.51 -13.55 -24.67
C TYR A 340 -39.45 -12.51 -25.05
N LEU A 341 -38.82 -11.88 -24.06
CA LEU A 341 -37.79 -10.88 -24.31
C LEU A 341 -36.39 -11.50 -24.32
N ASN A 342 -36.06 -12.29 -23.29
CA ASN A 342 -34.78 -13.00 -23.18
C ASN A 342 -34.85 -14.10 -22.10
N SER A 343 -33.79 -14.89 -21.97
CA SER A 343 -33.66 -16.02 -21.02
C SER A 343 -33.66 -15.63 -19.54
N SER A 344 -33.51 -14.33 -19.24
CA SER A 344 -33.53 -13.76 -17.88
C SER A 344 -34.85 -13.06 -17.53
N SER A 345 -35.75 -12.90 -18.50
CA SER A 345 -37.04 -12.25 -18.29
C SER A 345 -37.98 -13.24 -17.60
N ARG A 346 -38.66 -12.78 -16.55
CA ARG A 346 -39.63 -13.61 -15.83
C ARG A 346 -40.89 -13.77 -16.68
N LEU A 347 -41.26 -15.01 -16.94
CA LEU A 347 -42.54 -15.38 -17.55
C LEU A 347 -43.49 -15.85 -16.45
N GLU A 348 -44.78 -15.66 -16.68
CA GLU A 348 -45.85 -16.18 -15.84
C GLU A 348 -46.26 -17.56 -16.32
N TRP A 349 -46.31 -18.50 -15.39
CA TRP A 349 -46.60 -19.91 -15.60
C TRP A 349 -47.79 -20.33 -14.74
N GLU A 350 -48.59 -21.26 -15.23
CA GLU A 350 -49.71 -21.87 -14.52
C GLU A 350 -49.55 -23.40 -14.57
N CYS A 351 -49.67 -24.10 -13.43
CA CYS A 351 -49.61 -25.57 -13.38
C CYS A 351 -51.00 -26.20 -13.55
N SER A 352 -51.06 -27.53 -13.71
CA SER A 352 -52.31 -28.31 -13.75
C SER A 352 -53.22 -28.10 -12.55
N HIS A 353 -52.65 -27.80 -11.38
CA HIS A 353 -53.40 -27.50 -10.15
C HIS A 353 -53.86 -26.03 -10.07
N GLY A 354 -53.60 -25.20 -11.08
CA GLY A 354 -54.04 -23.81 -11.15
C GLY A 354 -53.20 -22.81 -10.35
N HIS A 355 -51.99 -23.17 -9.90
CA HIS A 355 -51.08 -22.21 -9.26
C HIS A 355 -50.39 -21.36 -10.31
N ARG A 356 -50.41 -20.03 -10.13
CA ARG A 356 -49.68 -19.08 -10.97
C ARG A 356 -48.42 -18.57 -10.29
N TRP A 357 -47.31 -18.50 -11.02
CA TRP A 357 -46.06 -17.94 -10.51
C TRP A 357 -45.19 -17.34 -11.61
N LEU A 358 -44.27 -16.44 -11.20
CA LEU A 358 -43.28 -15.84 -12.08
C LEU A 358 -41.94 -16.58 -11.98
N ALA A 359 -41.44 -17.11 -13.09
CA ALA A 359 -40.15 -17.79 -13.17
C ALA A 359 -39.44 -17.49 -14.49
N THR A 360 -38.11 -17.56 -14.48
CA THR A 360 -37.33 -17.39 -15.71
C THR A 360 -37.33 -18.69 -16.53
N PRO A 361 -37.29 -18.59 -17.88
CA PRO A 361 -37.14 -19.72 -18.80
C PRO A 361 -36.02 -20.69 -18.43
N ASN A 362 -34.88 -20.15 -17.98
CA ASN A 362 -33.71 -20.95 -17.63
C ASN A 362 -33.95 -21.79 -16.37
N THR A 363 -34.67 -21.25 -15.39
CA THR A 363 -35.07 -21.96 -14.16
C THR A 363 -36.01 -23.12 -14.47
N ILE A 364 -36.97 -22.90 -15.38
CA ILE A 364 -37.91 -23.95 -15.81
C ILE A 364 -37.18 -25.06 -16.58
N ARG A 365 -36.33 -24.70 -17.55
CA ARG A 365 -35.52 -25.68 -18.31
C ARG A 365 -34.63 -26.53 -17.41
N ARG A 366 -34.11 -25.98 -16.31
CA ARG A 366 -33.30 -26.73 -15.32
C ARG A 366 -34.08 -27.72 -14.46
N GLY A 367 -35.41 -27.82 -14.64
CA GLY A 367 -36.24 -28.84 -14.00
C GLY A 367 -37.11 -28.31 -12.85
N HIS A 368 -36.97 -27.05 -12.46
CA HIS A 368 -37.87 -26.47 -11.47
C HIS A 368 -39.24 -26.16 -12.11
N TRP A 369 -40.33 -26.49 -11.41
CA TRP A 369 -41.69 -26.29 -11.90
C TRP A 369 -42.53 -25.49 -10.91
N CYS A 370 -43.56 -26.09 -10.32
CA CYS A 370 -44.38 -25.45 -9.30
C CYS A 370 -43.89 -25.84 -7.90
N ALA A 371 -43.36 -24.88 -7.15
CA ALA A 371 -42.92 -25.10 -5.77
C ALA A 371 -44.08 -25.54 -4.86
N ARG A 372 -45.29 -25.02 -5.09
CA ARG A 372 -46.48 -25.41 -4.31
C ARG A 372 -46.86 -26.88 -4.54
N CYS A 373 -46.84 -27.35 -5.78
CA CYS A 373 -47.04 -28.76 -6.10
C CYS A 373 -45.93 -29.64 -5.50
N TYR A 374 -44.68 -29.18 -5.55
CA TYR A 374 -43.56 -29.89 -4.92
C TYR A 374 -43.74 -30.02 -3.39
N PHE A 375 -44.15 -28.94 -2.70
CA PHE A 375 -44.45 -29.00 -1.28
C PHE A 375 -45.62 -29.93 -0.96
N ILE A 376 -46.66 -29.96 -1.80
CA ILE A 376 -47.75 -30.94 -1.68
C ILE A 376 -47.21 -32.36 -1.81
N SER A 377 -46.32 -32.64 -2.78
CA SER A 377 -45.81 -34.01 -3.00
C SER A 377 -44.91 -34.54 -1.87
N ILE A 378 -44.22 -33.65 -1.13
CA ILE A 378 -43.33 -34.08 -0.02
C ILE A 378 -44.01 -34.05 1.36
N THR A 379 -45.23 -33.51 1.46
CA THR A 379 -45.96 -33.45 2.73
C THR A 379 -46.63 -34.80 3.02
N ALA A 380 -45.91 -35.69 3.71
CA ALA A 380 -46.40 -37.04 4.06
C ALA A 380 -47.34 -37.09 5.28
N THR A 381 -47.32 -36.06 6.15
CA THR A 381 -48.06 -36.07 7.43
C THR A 381 -49.44 -35.39 7.33
N ASP A 382 -50.50 -36.07 7.78
CA ASP A 382 -51.90 -35.59 7.68
C ASP A 382 -52.13 -34.24 8.41
N LYS A 383 -51.49 -34.03 9.57
CA LYS A 383 -51.58 -32.78 10.36
C LYS A 383 -51.13 -31.53 9.59
N THR A 384 -50.07 -31.64 8.78
CA THR A 384 -49.56 -30.53 7.95
C THR A 384 -50.38 -30.31 6.69
N ARG A 385 -50.96 -31.38 6.13
CA ARG A 385 -51.86 -31.31 4.97
C ARG A 385 -53.18 -30.58 5.30
N ARG A 386 -53.70 -30.76 6.52
CA ARG A 386 -54.92 -30.06 7.01
C ARG A 386 -54.84 -28.53 6.97
N LYS A 387 -53.64 -27.93 6.99
CA LYS A 387 -53.47 -26.47 6.92
C LYS A 387 -53.67 -25.89 5.50
N ARG A 388 -53.88 -26.73 4.47
CA ARG A 388 -54.20 -26.38 3.06
C ARG A 388 -53.42 -25.20 2.43
N ARG A 389 -52.25 -24.87 2.97
CA ARG A 389 -51.49 -23.65 2.64
C ARG A 389 -51.00 -23.63 1.19
N HIS A 390 -50.76 -24.80 0.61
CA HIS A 390 -50.22 -24.95 -0.74
C HIS A 390 -51.26 -25.45 -1.75
N GLU A 391 -52.43 -25.94 -1.31
CA GLU A 391 -53.53 -26.36 -2.18
C GLU A 391 -54.13 -25.15 -2.91
N PRO A 392 -54.63 -25.31 -4.14
CA PRO A 392 -55.27 -24.21 -4.85
C PRO A 392 -56.53 -23.75 -4.10
N ALA A 393 -56.83 -22.45 -4.16
CA ALA A 393 -58.11 -21.94 -3.70
C ALA A 393 -59.21 -22.64 -4.51
N ARG A 394 -60.22 -23.21 -3.84
CA ARG A 394 -61.39 -23.75 -4.54
C ARG A 394 -62.01 -22.60 -5.34
N LYS A 395 -62.07 -22.77 -6.66
CA LYS A 395 -62.85 -21.91 -7.53
C LYS A 395 -64.33 -22.20 -7.34
#